data_AF-B0DPM4-F1
#
_entry.id   AF-B0DPM4-F1
#
_cell.length_a   1.000
_cell.length_b   1.000
_cell.length_c   1.000
_cell.angle_alpha   90.00
_cell.angle_beta   90.00
_cell.angle_gamma   90.00
#
_symmetry.space_group_name_H-M   'P 1'
#
loop_
_entity.id
_entity.type
_entity.pdbx_description
1 polymer ?
#
loop_
_entity_poly.entity_id
_entity_poly.type
_entity_poly.pdbx_seq_one_letter_code
_entity_poly.pdbx_strand_id
1 'polypeptide(L)'
;MSLITVSAIVNADTSFAFQPYGLPQNKSISVYKVASIEGMYQIIYDTVFASTPVVTVTQAWLGSLGSAGGLTIDNAAINEITKTYATVKMGDGNGNGQWRPFTVVLTGYQNVTDLKKPEHEEDDDE
;
A
#
# COMPACT_ATOMS: atom_id res chain seq x y z
N MET A 1 12.56 11.67 12.87
CA MET A 1 11.75 10.68 12.13
C MET A 1 10.33 10.75 12.67
N SER A 2 9.33 10.95 11.80
CA SER A 2 7.90 10.99 12.16
C SER A 2 7.26 9.62 11.90
N LEU A 3 6.35 9.21 12.76
CA LEU A 3 5.46 8.08 12.48
C LEU A 3 4.35 8.59 11.53
N ILE A 4 4.12 7.86 10.44
CA ILE A 4 3.05 8.17 9.48
C ILE A 4 2.17 6.94 9.25
N THR A 5 0.90 7.19 8.95
CA THR A 5 -0.05 6.17 8.52
C THR A 5 -0.59 6.55 7.16
N VAL A 6 -0.42 5.68 6.18
CA VAL A 6 -1.01 5.81 4.85
C VAL A 6 -2.18 4.83 4.74
N SER A 7 -3.34 5.31 4.32
CA SER A 7 -4.51 4.45 4.10
C SER A 7 -5.14 4.70 2.73
N ALA A 8 -5.57 3.63 2.08
CA ALA A 8 -6.15 3.70 0.74
C ALA A 8 -7.20 2.61 0.54
N ILE A 9 -8.11 2.87 -0.40
CA ILE A 9 -8.96 1.84 -0.99
C ILE A 9 -8.48 1.62 -2.43
N VAL A 10 -8.16 0.37 -2.74
CA VAL A 10 -7.65 -0.08 -4.03
C VAL A 10 -8.77 -0.82 -4.75
N ASN A 11 -9.05 -0.44 -5.99
CA ASN A 11 -10.02 -1.09 -6.86
C ASN A 11 -9.42 -2.35 -7.49
N ALA A 12 -10.28 -3.23 -8.03
CA ALA A 12 -9.85 -4.47 -8.69
C ALA A 12 -9.00 -4.25 -9.95
N ASP A 13 -9.00 -3.04 -10.52
CA ASP A 13 -8.18 -2.62 -11.65
C ASP A 13 -6.86 -1.95 -11.23
N THR A 14 -6.52 -2.02 -9.94
CA THR A 14 -5.33 -1.42 -9.29
C THR A 14 -5.32 0.10 -9.19
N SER A 15 -6.40 0.78 -9.58
CA SER A 15 -6.57 2.21 -9.29
C SER A 15 -6.90 2.44 -7.81
N PHE A 16 -6.62 3.64 -7.29
CA PHE A 16 -7.14 4.06 -5.99
C PHE A 16 -8.52 4.69 -6.16
N ALA A 17 -9.47 4.35 -5.29
CA ALA A 17 -10.81 4.96 -5.30
C ALA A 17 -10.77 6.48 -5.03
N PHE A 18 -9.74 6.93 -4.31
CA PHE A 18 -9.39 8.32 -4.04
C PHE A 18 -7.90 8.39 -3.69
N GLN A 19 -7.32 9.59 -3.64
CA GLN A 19 -5.91 9.75 -3.27
C GLN A 19 -5.63 9.14 -1.88
N PRO A 20 -4.57 8.32 -1.70
CA PRO A 20 -4.21 7.76 -0.40
C PRO A 20 -4.09 8.83 0.69
N TYR A 21 -4.76 8.62 1.82
CA TYR A 21 -4.69 9.52 2.97
C TYR A 21 -3.38 9.36 3.71
N GLY A 22 -2.81 10.46 4.22
CA GLY A 22 -1.59 10.44 5.04
C GLY A 22 -0.30 10.19 4.25
N LEU A 23 -0.37 10.11 2.92
CA LEU A 23 0.80 10.02 2.05
C LEU A 23 1.58 11.36 2.08
N PRO A 24 2.87 11.38 2.45
CA PRO A 24 3.67 12.59 2.43
C PRO A 24 3.78 13.20 1.04
N GLN A 25 3.96 14.53 0.98
CA GLN A 25 4.24 15.22 -0.28
C GLN A 25 5.48 14.62 -0.96
N ASN A 26 5.46 14.57 -2.30
CA ASN A 26 6.52 14.02 -3.15
C ASN A 26 6.82 12.53 -2.96
N LYS A 27 5.96 11.79 -2.25
CA LYS A 27 6.01 10.33 -2.18
C LYS A 27 4.87 9.73 -3.00
N SER A 28 5.06 8.51 -3.48
CA SER A 28 4.09 7.79 -4.29
C SER A 28 3.88 6.38 -3.76
N ILE A 29 2.67 5.88 -3.92
CA ILE A 29 2.33 4.46 -3.77
C ILE A 29 1.66 4.02 -5.06
N SER A 30 1.96 2.81 -5.51
CA SER A 30 1.36 2.21 -6.71
C SER A 30 0.98 0.77 -6.41
N VAL A 31 -0.04 0.26 -7.11
CA VAL A 31 -0.47 -1.13 -7.00
C VAL A 31 -0.43 -1.78 -8.38
N TYR A 32 0.03 -3.02 -8.44
CA TYR A 32 0.09 -3.83 -9.65
C TYR A 32 -0.51 -5.21 -9.41
N LYS A 33 -1.05 -5.83 -10.47
CA LYS A 33 -1.40 -7.25 -10.47
C LYS A 33 -0.13 -8.07 -10.74
N VAL A 34 0.07 -9.14 -9.98
CA VAL A 34 1.10 -10.13 -10.28
C VAL A 34 0.56 -11.03 -11.38
N ALA A 35 1.04 -10.84 -12.62
CA ALA A 35 0.45 -11.44 -13.82
C ALA A 35 0.35 -12.99 -13.79
N SER A 36 1.24 -13.66 -13.07
CA SER A 36 1.30 -15.12 -12.97
C SER A 36 0.36 -15.72 -11.92
N ILE A 37 -0.28 -14.91 -11.06
CA ILE A 37 -1.06 -15.40 -9.91
C ILE A 37 -2.36 -14.60 -9.77
N GLU A 38 -3.48 -15.25 -10.04
CA GLU A 38 -4.80 -14.63 -9.90
C GLU A 38 -5.07 -14.14 -8.47
N GLY A 39 -5.61 -12.91 -8.38
CA GLY A 39 -5.94 -12.26 -7.11
C GLY A 39 -4.73 -11.75 -6.32
N MET A 40 -3.50 -11.89 -6.83
CA MET A 40 -2.30 -11.39 -6.17
C MET A 40 -1.94 -9.98 -6.64
N TYR A 41 -1.82 -9.07 -5.69
CA TYR A 41 -1.40 -7.69 -5.91
C TYR A 41 -0.04 -7.43 -5.26
N GLN A 42 0.75 -6.54 -5.87
CA GLN A 42 1.93 -5.95 -5.27
C GLN A 42 1.69 -4.47 -5.04
N ILE A 43 1.86 -4.03 -3.79
CA ILE A 43 1.72 -2.64 -3.34
C ILE A 43 3.12 -2.10 -3.17
N ILE A 44 3.55 -1.16 -4.01
CA ILE A 44 4.86 -0.55 -3.98
C ILE A 44 4.76 0.80 -3.28
N TYR A 45 5.56 0.99 -2.24
CA TYR A 45 5.66 2.21 -1.43
C TYR A 45 7.13 2.58 -1.23
N ASP A 46 7.92 2.40 -2.30
CA ASP A 46 9.34 2.70 -2.27
C ASP A 46 9.57 4.15 -1.84
N THR A 47 10.62 4.35 -1.04
CA THR A 47 10.98 5.64 -0.44
C THR A 47 9.96 6.26 0.52
N VAL A 48 8.82 5.63 0.83
CA VAL A 48 7.84 6.16 1.80
C VAL A 48 8.30 5.92 3.23
N PHE A 49 8.76 4.70 3.54
CA PHE A 49 9.11 4.27 4.89
C PHE A 49 10.61 4.04 5.05
N ALA A 50 11.17 4.44 6.20
CA ALA A 50 12.58 4.25 6.54
C ALA A 50 12.90 2.80 6.93
N SER A 51 11.88 2.04 7.34
CA SER A 51 11.94 0.63 7.73
C SER A 51 10.69 -0.11 7.27
N THR A 52 10.67 -1.43 7.39
CA THR A 52 9.47 -2.24 7.12
C THR A 52 8.27 -1.70 7.93
N PRO A 53 7.17 -1.28 7.27
CA PRO A 53 5.98 -0.79 7.96
C PRO A 53 5.13 -1.94 8.50
N VAL A 54 4.21 -1.62 9.42
CA VAL A 54 3.06 -2.46 9.72
C VAL A 54 2.07 -2.35 8.58
N VAL A 55 1.58 -3.48 8.08
CA VAL A 55 0.61 -3.55 6.98
C VAL A 55 -0.64 -4.27 7.45
N THR A 56 -1.80 -3.70 7.18
CA THR A 56 -3.09 -4.38 7.30
C THR A 56 -3.84 -4.28 5.98
N VAL A 57 -4.52 -5.36 5.63
CA VAL A 57 -5.44 -5.39 4.49
C VAL A 57 -6.73 -6.08 4.87
N THR A 58 -7.82 -5.63 4.26
CA THR A 58 -9.10 -6.33 4.26
C THR A 58 -9.72 -6.17 2.88
N GLN A 59 -10.50 -7.16 2.45
CA GLN A 59 -11.33 -6.97 1.27
C GLN A 59 -12.28 -5.80 1.49
N ALA A 60 -12.53 -5.07 0.41
CA ALA A 60 -13.47 -3.97 0.39
C ALA A 60 -14.55 -4.27 -0.63
N TRP A 61 -15.80 -4.06 -0.23
CA TRP A 61 -16.92 -4.06 -1.17
C TRP A 61 -17.40 -2.64 -1.36
N LEU A 62 -17.08 -2.05 -2.51
CA LEU A 62 -17.52 -0.71 -2.87
C LEU A 62 -18.87 -0.79 -3.58
N GLY A 63 -19.90 -1.19 -2.83
CA GLY A 63 -21.26 -1.38 -3.34
C GLY A 63 -22.13 -2.23 -2.43
N SER A 64 -23.27 -2.72 -2.95
CA SER A 64 -24.11 -3.67 -2.23
C SER A 64 -23.66 -5.11 -2.52
N LEU A 65 -23.51 -5.92 -1.48
CA LEU A 65 -23.22 -7.37 -1.58
C LEU A 65 -24.44 -8.20 -1.99
N GLY A 66 -25.61 -7.56 -2.17
CA GLY A 66 -26.88 -8.28 -2.30
C GLY A 66 -27.25 -9.00 -0.99
N SER A 67 -28.25 -9.87 -1.06
CA SER A 67 -28.80 -10.56 0.12
C SER A 67 -27.87 -11.60 0.76
N ALA A 68 -26.86 -12.07 0.02
CA ALA A 68 -25.93 -13.08 0.50
C ALA A 68 -24.80 -12.52 1.38
N GLY A 69 -24.49 -11.23 1.27
CA GLY A 69 -23.37 -10.64 2.00
C GLY A 69 -22.00 -11.15 1.53
N GLY A 70 -20.97 -10.82 2.30
CA GLY A 70 -19.62 -11.36 2.12
C GLY A 70 -19.50 -12.69 2.85
N LEU A 71 -18.69 -13.61 2.33
CA LEU A 71 -18.42 -14.90 2.94
C LEU A 71 -17.21 -14.79 3.87
N THR A 72 -17.21 -15.52 4.99
CA THR A 72 -16.08 -15.50 5.95
C THR A 72 -14.78 -16.05 5.38
N ILE A 73 -14.86 -16.79 4.27
CA ILE A 73 -13.73 -17.32 3.52
C ILE A 73 -13.23 -16.37 2.43
N ASP A 74 -13.98 -15.30 2.13
CA ASP A 74 -13.47 -14.18 1.34
C ASP A 74 -12.34 -13.51 2.14
N ASN A 75 -11.10 -13.72 1.72
CA ASN A 75 -9.94 -13.34 2.53
C ASN A 75 -9.00 -12.37 1.81
N ALA A 76 -8.30 -11.54 2.58
CA ALA A 76 -7.20 -10.71 2.16
C ALA A 76 -5.95 -11.14 2.95
N ALA A 77 -5.08 -11.93 2.32
CA ALA A 77 -3.87 -12.43 2.95
C ALA A 77 -2.66 -11.60 2.56
N ILE A 78 -1.81 -11.24 3.53
CA ILE A 78 -0.49 -10.65 3.26
C ILE A 78 0.50 -11.80 3.12
N ASN A 79 1.25 -11.85 2.02
CA ASN A 79 2.24 -12.90 1.76
C ASN A 79 3.66 -12.45 2.08
N GLU A 80 3.97 -11.18 1.79
CA GLU A 80 5.30 -10.61 2.02
C GLU A 80 5.18 -9.14 2.40
N ILE A 81 6.06 -8.69 3.30
CA ILE A 81 6.23 -7.28 3.65
C ILE A 81 7.72 -6.97 3.66
N THR A 82 8.11 -5.96 2.89
CA THR A 82 9.45 -5.38 2.91
C THR A 82 9.36 -3.89 3.19
N LYS A 83 10.51 -3.21 3.26
CA LYS A 83 10.55 -1.74 3.39
C LYS A 83 10.03 -1.01 2.15
N THR A 84 9.99 -1.66 0.98
CA THR A 84 9.64 -1.02 -0.30
C THR A 84 8.34 -1.52 -0.90
N TYR A 85 7.87 -2.71 -0.52
CA TYR A 85 6.62 -3.26 -1.03
C TYR A 85 5.99 -4.29 -0.08
N ALA A 86 4.70 -4.54 -0.30
CA ALA A 86 3.99 -5.71 0.24
C ALA A 86 3.31 -6.47 -0.90
N THR A 87 3.18 -7.79 -0.76
CA THR A 87 2.33 -8.60 -1.65
C THR A 87 1.14 -9.13 -0.88
N VAL A 88 -0.04 -9.06 -1.51
CA VAL A 88 -1.30 -9.48 -0.91
C VAL A 88 -2.08 -10.34 -1.88
N LYS A 89 -2.85 -11.29 -1.37
CA LYS A 89 -3.73 -12.15 -2.16
C LYS A 89 -5.17 -12.01 -1.70
N MET A 90 -6.05 -11.70 -2.64
CA MET A 90 -7.49 -11.65 -2.44
C MET A 90 -8.10 -12.99 -2.87
N GLY A 91 -8.96 -13.55 -2.00
CA GLY A 91 -9.66 -14.80 -2.22
C GLY A 91 -11.16 -14.65 -2.48
N ASP A 92 -11.82 -15.71 -2.89
CA ASP A 92 -13.29 -15.79 -2.96
C ASP A 92 -13.89 -16.77 -1.93
N GLY A 93 -15.20 -16.96 -2.05
CA GLY A 93 -16.03 -17.96 -1.37
C GLY A 93 -15.57 -19.42 -1.49
N ASN A 94 -14.49 -19.72 -2.19
CA ASN A 94 -13.94 -21.07 -2.31
C ASN A 94 -12.44 -21.10 -1.97
N GLY A 95 -11.87 -19.97 -1.54
CA GLY A 95 -10.43 -19.82 -1.29
C GLY A 95 -9.60 -19.68 -2.57
N ASN A 96 -10.23 -19.50 -3.74
CA ASN A 96 -9.52 -19.25 -5.00
C ASN A 96 -9.08 -17.79 -5.07
N GLY A 97 -7.96 -17.54 -5.73
CA GLY A 97 -7.53 -16.16 -6.00
C GLY A 97 -8.55 -15.43 -6.86
N GLN A 98 -8.90 -14.19 -6.51
CA GLN A 98 -9.83 -13.37 -7.27
C GLN A 98 -9.43 -11.89 -7.26
N TRP A 99 -9.64 -11.19 -8.39
CA TRP A 99 -9.41 -9.75 -8.47
C TRP A 99 -10.54 -8.99 -7.77
N ARG A 100 -10.28 -8.53 -6.55
CA ARG A 100 -11.25 -7.76 -5.74
C ARG A 100 -10.67 -6.45 -5.24
N PRO A 101 -11.53 -5.45 -4.97
CA PRO A 101 -11.13 -4.26 -4.24
C PRO A 101 -10.72 -4.63 -2.80
N PHE A 102 -9.84 -3.83 -2.22
CA PHE A 102 -9.38 -4.01 -0.84
C PHE A 102 -8.99 -2.67 -0.22
N THR A 103 -9.04 -2.58 1.11
CA THR A 103 -8.43 -1.47 1.84
C THR A 103 -7.05 -1.87 2.30
N VAL A 104 -6.12 -0.94 2.30
CA VAL A 104 -4.78 -1.11 2.88
C VAL A 104 -4.47 0.01 3.85
N VAL A 105 -3.86 -0.34 4.98
CA VAL A 105 -3.25 0.61 5.92
C VAL A 105 -1.79 0.24 6.12
N LEU A 106 -0.92 1.23 5.94
CA LEU A 106 0.53 1.12 6.08
C LEU A 106 0.96 2.09 7.18
N THR A 107 1.61 1.62 8.24
CA THR A 107 2.08 2.49 9.33
C THR A 107 3.55 2.24 9.63
N GLY A 108 4.36 3.30 9.64
CA GLY A 108 5.79 3.19 9.85
C GLY A 108 6.49 4.54 9.94
N TYR A 109 7.79 4.52 10.21
CA TYR A 109 8.59 5.74 10.23
C TYR A 109 8.78 6.28 8.80
N GLN A 110 8.46 7.54 8.59
CA GLN A 110 8.66 8.22 7.31
C GLN A 110 10.14 8.23 6.93
N ASN A 111 10.43 7.92 5.66
CA ASN A 111 11.74 8.15 5.09
C ASN A 111 11.92 9.63 4.71
N VAL A 112 12.92 10.28 5.30
CA VAL A 112 13.12 11.74 5.24
C VAL A 112 14.30 12.15 4.34
N THR A 113 14.77 11.27 3.44
CA THR A 113 15.95 11.50 2.58
C THR A 113 15.87 12.70 1.62
N ASP A 114 14.82 13.52 1.66
CA ASP A 114 14.63 14.67 0.77
C ASP A 114 15.07 16.02 1.38
N LEU A 115 15.65 16.03 2.59
CA LEU A 115 16.31 17.23 3.12
C LEU A 115 17.75 17.29 2.59
N LYS A 116 17.93 17.94 1.43
CA LYS A 116 19.26 18.45 1.04
C LYS A 116 19.89 19.14 2.24
N LYS A 117 21.09 18.69 2.64
CA LYS A 117 21.99 19.50 3.48
C LYS A 117 22.11 20.88 2.82
N PRO A 118 21.99 22.00 3.55
CA PRO A 118 22.49 23.25 3.01
C PRO A 118 24.00 23.07 2.80
N GLU A 119 24.42 23.03 1.54
CA GLU A 119 25.81 23.29 1.18
C GLU A 119 26.04 24.77 1.47
N HIS A 120 26.72 25.06 2.57
CA HIS A 120 27.40 26.34 2.68
C HIS A 120 28.81 26.06 2.19
N GLU A 121 29.10 26.52 0.97
CA GLU A 121 30.46 26.70 0.51
C GLU A 121 31.15 27.65 1.51
N GLU A 122 32.24 27.17 2.10
CA GLU A 122 33.20 28.04 2.76
C GLU A 122 33.87 28.83 1.64
N ASP A 123 33.46 30.08 1.47
CA ASP A 123 34.25 31.07 0.74
C ASP A 123 35.50 31.34 1.60
N ASP A 124 36.52 30.52 1.38
CA ASP A 124 37.91 30.90 1.58
C ASP A 124 38.23 31.99 0.56
N ASP A 125 38.27 33.25 1.01
CA ASP A 125 38.96 34.32 0.29
C ASP A 125 39.77 35.17 1.29
N GLU A 126 41.08 34.97 1.19
CA GLU A 126 42.29 35.78 1.53
C GLU A 126 42.19 36.99 2.47
#